data_AF-A0A494XQG1-F1
#
_entry.id   AF-A0A494XQG1-F1
#
_cell.length_a   1.000
_cell.length_b   1.000
_cell.length_c   1.000
_cell.angle_alpha   90.00
_cell.angle_beta   90.00
_cell.angle_gamma   90.00
#
_symmetry.space_group_name_H-M   'P 1'
#
loop_
_entity.id
_entity.type
_entity.pdbx_description
1 polymer ?
#
loop_
_entity_poly.entity_id
_entity_poly.type
_entity_poly.pdbx_seq_one_letter_code
_entity_poly.pdbx_strand_id
1 'polypeptide(L)' 'MRHEHRPPPPRPNGYVWQSGYWRWQNGAYIWAPGLWIVARPGRHWVPGRWSQSGGVWIFVDGYWAP' A
#
# COMPACT_ATOMS: atom_id res chain seq x y z
N MET A 1 16.19 4.11 1.86
CA MET A 1 14.74 4.06 2.21
C MET A 1 14.15 5.41 1.87
N ARG A 2 13.23 5.49 0.91
CA ARG A 2 12.56 6.76 0.59
C ARG A 2 11.62 7.09 1.75
N HIS A 3 11.81 8.24 2.38
CA HIS A 3 10.87 8.76 3.38
C HIS A 3 9.54 9.02 2.68
N GLU A 4 8.53 8.22 3.02
CA GLU A 4 7.17 8.46 2.60
C GLU A 4 6.61 9.62 3.44
N HIS A 5 6.30 10.74 2.80
CA HIS A 5 5.55 11.80 3.44
C HIS A 5 4.10 11.33 3.57
N ARG A 6 3.64 11.15 4.81
CA ARG A 6 2.23 10.86 5.12
C ARG A 6 1.52 12.19 5.34
N PRO A 7 0.83 12.76 4.33
CA PRO A 7 0.06 13.98 4.56
C PRO A 7 -1.06 13.71 5.57
N PRO A 8 -1.64 14.75 6.20
CA PRO A 8 -2.81 14.57 7.04
C PRO A 8 -3.94 13.89 6.24
N PRO A 9 -4.76 13.05 6.90
CA PRO A 9 -5.90 12.42 6.23
C PRO A 9 -6.92 13.49 5.81
N PRO A 10 -7.74 13.23 4.76
CA PRO A 10 -8.80 14.16 4.35
C PRO A 10 -9.79 14.49 5.47
N ARG A 11 -10.01 13.56 6.41
CA ARG A 11 -10.83 13.73 7.62
C ARG A 11 -10.19 12.97 8.79
N PRO A 12 -10.43 13.38 10.05
CA PRO A 12 -9.84 12.72 11.22
C PRO A 12 -10.14 11.22 11.32
N ASN A 13 -11.31 10.80 10.85
CA ASN A 13 -11.80 9.42 10.94
C ASN A 13 -12.20 8.89 9.56
N GLY A 14 -12.28 7.57 9.44
CA GLY A 14 -12.80 6.92 8.23
C GLY A 14 -11.77 6.74 7.12
N TYR A 15 -10.48 6.90 7.41
CA TYR A 15 -9.39 6.64 6.47
C TYR A 15 -8.28 5.82 7.10
N VAL A 16 -7.62 5.01 6.29
CA VAL A 16 -6.42 4.25 6.66
C VAL A 16 -5.30 4.60 5.70
N TRP A 17 -4.07 4.71 6.21
CA TRP A 17 -2.90 4.97 5.37
C TRP A 17 -2.47 3.68 4.66
N GLN A 18 -2.58 3.67 3.35
CA GLN A 18 -1.88 2.71 2.51
C GLN A 18 -0.50 3.27 2.21
N SER A 19 0.54 2.66 2.77
CA SER A 19 1.91 3.01 2.41
C SER A 19 2.21 2.72 0.95
N GLY A 20 3.00 3.61 0.36
CA GLY A 20 3.52 3.52 -0.98
C GLY A 20 4.51 2.39 -1.12
N TYR A 21 4.61 1.90 -2.34
CA TYR A 21 5.33 0.68 -2.67
C TYR A 21 5.91 0.78 -4.07
N TRP A 22 6.96 0.01 -4.33
CA TRP A 22 7.37 -0.20 -5.71
C TRP A 22 6.43 -1.23 -6.35
N ARG A 23 5.91 -0.92 -7.52
CA ARG A 23 5.14 -1.88 -8.32
C ARG A 23 5.92 -2.18 -9.59
N TRP A 24 5.85 -3.42 -10.03
CA TRP A 24 6.37 -3.82 -11.34
C TRP A 24 5.35 -3.44 -12.42
N GLN A 25 5.69 -2.52 -13.32
CA GLN A 25 4.86 -2.13 -14.45
C GLN A 25 5.73 -1.93 -15.69
N ASN A 26 5.32 -2.49 -16.83
CA ASN A 26 6.00 -2.32 -18.13
C ASN A 26 7.51 -2.63 -18.10
N GLY A 27 7.92 -3.66 -17.36
CA GLY A 27 9.33 -4.10 -17.29
C GLY A 27 10.23 -3.30 -16.36
N ALA A 28 9.68 -2.42 -15.52
CA ALA A 28 10.44 -1.66 -14.53
C ALA A 28 9.71 -1.55 -13.19
N TYR A 29 10.48 -1.33 -12.12
CA TYR A 29 9.94 -0.91 -10.82
C TYR A 29 9.61 0.57 -10.86
N ILE A 30 8.35 0.91 -10.66
CA ILE A 30 7.88 2.29 -10.54
C ILE A 30 7.33 2.50 -9.13
N TRP A 31 7.55 3.70 -8.59
CA TRP A 31 7.04 4.04 -7.26
C TRP A 31 5.56 4.41 -7.33
N ALA A 32 4.73 3.70 -6.57
CA ALA A 32 3.37 4.10 -6.27
C ALA A 32 3.35 4.89 -4.94
N PRO A 33 2.97 6.17 -4.93
CA PRO A 33 2.83 6.92 -3.69
C PRO A 33 1.74 6.33 -2.81
N GLY A 34 1.93 6.39 -1.49
CA GLY A 34 0.89 6.02 -0.55
C GLY A 34 -0.30 6.97 -0.64
N LEU A 35 -1.44 6.46 -0.20
CA LEU A 35 -2.70 7.18 -0.22
C LEU A 35 -3.55 6.85 1.01
N TRP A 36 -4.41 7.80 1.36
CA TRP A 36 -5.49 7.57 2.29
C TRP A 36 -6.62 6.82 1.59
N ILE A 37 -6.90 5.61 2.03
CA ILE A 37 -8.03 4.80 1.56
C ILE A 37 -9.17 4.88 2.56
N VAL A 38 -10.42 4.83 2.09
CA VAL A 38 -11.61 4.86 2.95
C VAL A 38 -11.62 3.61 3.84
N ALA A 39 -11.68 3.82 5.15
CA ALA A 39 -11.79 2.76 6.13
C ALA A 39 -13.11 1.99 5.96
N ARG A 40 -13.04 0.67 6.05
CA ARG A 40 -14.21 -0.19 5.94
C ARG A 40 -14.66 -0.63 7.34
N PRO A 41 -15.93 -0.42 7.72
CA PRO A 41 -16.45 -0.90 9.00
C PRO A 41 -16.25 -2.40 9.15
N GLY A 42 -15.78 -2.84 10.32
CA GLY A 42 -15.55 -4.25 10.63
C GLY A 42 -14.46 -4.91 9.78
N ARG A 43 -13.53 -4.13 9.21
CA ARG A 43 -12.38 -4.63 8.47
C ARG A 43 -11.14 -3.81 8.79
N HIS A 44 -9.98 -4.45 8.74
CA HIS A 44 -8.70 -3.78 8.88
C HIS A 44 -7.89 -3.88 7.58
N TRP A 45 -7.14 -2.82 7.28
CA TRP A 45 -6.26 -2.80 6.13
C TRP A 45 -5.01 -3.61 6.45
N VAL A 46 -4.77 -4.65 5.65
CA VAL A 46 -3.52 -5.41 5.66
C VAL A 46 -2.63 -4.79 4.59
N PRO A 47 -1.50 -4.16 4.96
CA PRO A 47 -0.57 -3.61 3.99
C PRO A 47 -0.08 -4.68 3.03
N GLY A 48 0.10 -4.29 1.76
CA GLY A 48 0.73 -5.15 0.77
C GLY A 48 2.16 -5.50 1.18
N ARG A 49 2.64 -6.63 0.71
CA ARG A 49 3.97 -7.15 1.07
C ARG A 49 4.74 -7.57 -0.16
N TRP A 50 6.05 -7.45 -0.06
CA TRP A 50 6.96 -8.09 -1.00
C TRP A 50 6.97 -9.58 -0.77
N SER A 51 6.77 -10.34 -1.82
CA SER A 51 6.87 -11.79 -1.83
C SER A 51 7.89 -12.21 -2.89
N GLN A 52 8.74 -13.16 -2.54
CA GLN A 52 9.70 -13.73 -3.46
C GLN A 52 9.06 -14.93 -4.15
N SER A 53 9.03 -14.90 -5.48
CA SER A 53 8.52 -16.00 -6.31
C SER A 53 9.47 -16.23 -7.47
N GLY A 54 10.02 -17.45 -7.60
CA GLY A 54 10.87 -17.81 -8.75
C GLY A 54 12.10 -16.92 -8.97
N GLY A 55 12.70 -16.38 -7.90
CA GLY A 55 13.87 -15.50 -7.98
C GLY A 55 13.56 -14.02 -8.28
N VAL A 56 12.28 -13.66 -8.45
CA VAL A 56 11.84 -12.26 -8.57
C VAL A 56 11.07 -11.81 -7.34
N TRP A 57 11.15 -10.52 -7.04
CA TRP A 57 10.35 -9.86 -6.02
C TRP A 57 9.06 -9.34 -6.66
N ILE A 58 7.93 -9.86 -6.23
CA ILE A 58 6.61 -9.35 -6.62
C ILE A 58 5.98 -8.62 -5.44
N PHE A 59 5.34 -7.49 -5.72
CA PHE A 59 4.53 -6.83 -4.73
C PHE A 59 3.15 -7.47 -4.72
N VAL A 60 2.74 -8.01 -3.58
CA VAL A 60 1.39 -8.50 -3.33
C VAL A 60 0.60 -7.34 -2.75
N ASP A 61 -0.46 -6.94 -3.45
CA ASP A 61 -1.30 -5.83 -3.02
C ASP A 61 -1.89 -6.05 -1.63
N GLY A 62 -2.06 -4.95 -0.90
CA GLY A 62 -2.76 -4.96 0.37
C GLY A 62 -4.24 -5.26 0.18
N TYR A 63 -4.88 -5.76 1.22
CA TYR A 63 -6.28 -6.15 1.17
C TYR A 63 -7.00 -5.84 2.49
N TRP A 64 -8.32 -5.87 2.43
CA TRP A 64 -9.17 -5.71 3.61
C TRP A 64 -9.48 -7.07 4.23
N ALA A 65 -8.93 -7.35 5.41
CA ALA A 65 -9.27 -8.52 6.20
C ALA A 65 -10.44 -8.23 7.15
N PRO A 66 -11.25 -9.24 7.52
CA PRO A 66 -12.20 -9.14 8.63
C PRO A 66 -11.51 -8.73 9.94
#